data_AF-C7R1H0-F1
#
_entry.id   AF-C7R1H0-F1
#
_cell.length_a   1.000
_cell.length_b   1.000
_cell.length_c   1.000
_cell.angle_alpha   90.00
_cell.angle_beta   90.00
_cell.angle_gamma   90.00
#
_symmetry.space_group_name_H-M   'P 1'
#
loop_
_entity.id
_entity.type
_entity.pdbx_description
1 polymer ?
#
loop_
_entity_poly.entity_id
_entity_poly.type
_entity_poly.pdbx_seq_one_letter_code
_entity_poly.pdbx_strand_id
1 'polypeptide(L)'
;MSDEAAVAQPTAQDAPAQDAPTPTEPAPTPPWGSDEDFNPEKAWKLIENLRAESKDAKSKVKAFEDAQLTAAEKAERDLQELRSNYETAQLTNARLQALVDNPSLKAEDLELIAGSTAEEIQANAAKLAERLGSGIPAAPPTNKPQPVLRGGADPVTNTAEPVDWLRAALSKSKE
;
A
#
# COMPACT_ATOMS: atom_id res chain seq x y z
N MET A 1 -15.59 -28.42 -60.62
CA MET A 1 -16.17 -29.17 -61.75
C MET A 1 -16.39 -30.59 -61.25
N SER A 2 -17.59 -31.12 -61.07
CA SER A 2 -18.94 -30.53 -61.07
C SER A 2 -19.90 -31.54 -60.42
N ASP A 3 -21.06 -31.06 -59.95
CA ASP A 3 -22.40 -31.69 -59.78
C ASP A 3 -22.45 -33.23 -59.57
N GLU A 4 -22.97 -33.79 -58.48
CA GLU A 4 -24.33 -33.69 -57.88
C GLU A 4 -25.49 -34.25 -58.74
N ALA A 5 -25.97 -35.45 -58.36
CA ALA A 5 -27.33 -36.02 -58.50
C ALA A 5 -27.22 -37.55 -58.20
N ALA A 6 -27.61 -38.06 -57.03
CA ALA A 6 -28.98 -38.33 -56.57
C ALA A 6 -29.73 -39.42 -57.37
N VAL A 7 -30.17 -40.50 -56.68
CA VAL A 7 -31.55 -41.07 -56.65
C VAL A 7 -31.59 -42.49 -56.05
N ALA A 8 -32.42 -42.65 -55.00
CA ALA A 8 -33.16 -43.84 -54.54
C ALA A 8 -32.49 -45.23 -54.29
N GLN A 9 -32.44 -45.62 -53.00
CA GLN A 9 -32.92 -46.94 -52.52
C GLN A 9 -34.47 -47.00 -52.66
N PRO A 10 -35.16 -48.16 -52.65
CA PRO A 10 -34.88 -49.40 -51.89
C PRO A 10 -34.93 -50.69 -52.79
N THR A 11 -35.07 -51.96 -52.35
CA THR A 11 -35.56 -52.56 -51.09
C THR A 11 -35.03 -53.99 -50.86
N ALA A 12 -35.02 -54.42 -49.59
CA ALA A 12 -35.18 -55.77 -49.03
C ALA A 12 -34.96 -57.02 -49.93
N GLN A 13 -34.01 -57.86 -49.51
CA GLN A 13 -34.23 -59.31 -49.50
C GLN A 13 -33.90 -59.83 -48.09
N ASP A 14 -34.96 -60.26 -47.40
CA ASP A 14 -34.95 -60.72 -46.00
C ASP A 14 -34.68 -62.22 -45.92
N ALA A 15 -33.72 -62.62 -45.10
CA ALA A 15 -33.45 -63.99 -44.69
C ALA A 15 -32.62 -63.96 -43.39
N PRO A 16 -32.96 -64.79 -42.37
CA PRO A 16 -32.61 -64.47 -40.99
C PRO A 16 -31.14 -64.75 -40.67
N ALA A 17 -30.40 -63.68 -40.37
CA ALA A 17 -29.19 -63.81 -39.56
C ALA A 17 -29.64 -64.20 -38.14
N GLN A 18 -29.21 -65.38 -37.69
CA GLN A 18 -29.41 -65.79 -36.30
C GLN A 18 -28.61 -64.84 -35.40
N ASP A 19 -29.29 -64.16 -34.47
CA ASP A 19 -28.64 -63.46 -33.37
C ASP A 19 -27.89 -64.47 -32.49
N ALA A 20 -26.62 -64.70 -32.81
CA ALA A 20 -25.69 -65.31 -31.89
C ALA A 20 -25.49 -64.32 -30.73
N PRO A 21 -25.78 -64.70 -29.47
CA PRO A 21 -25.56 -63.80 -28.35
C PRO A 21 -24.06 -63.52 -28.24
N THR A 22 -23.66 -62.28 -28.52
CA THR A 22 -22.34 -61.76 -28.18
C THR A 22 -22.07 -62.08 -26.70
N PRO A 23 -20.94 -62.71 -26.34
CA PRO A 23 -20.64 -62.98 -24.94
C PRO A 23 -20.55 -61.66 -24.17
N THR A 24 -21.57 -61.36 -23.38
CA THR A 24 -21.55 -60.25 -22.43
C THR A 24 -20.43 -60.50 -21.44
N GLU A 25 -19.38 -59.69 -21.52
CA GLU A 25 -18.31 -59.68 -20.54
C GLU A 25 -18.93 -59.47 -19.14
N PRO A 26 -18.64 -60.32 -18.15
CA PRO A 26 -19.36 -60.29 -16.88
C PRO A 26 -19.12 -58.95 -16.18
N ALA A 27 -20.20 -58.19 -15.97
CA ALA A 27 -20.15 -56.92 -15.29
C ALA A 27 -19.50 -57.10 -13.90
N PRO A 28 -18.62 -56.19 -13.47
CA PRO A 28 -17.87 -56.35 -12.23
C PRO A 28 -18.84 -56.45 -11.04
N THR A 29 -18.79 -57.58 -10.34
CA THR A 29 -19.68 -57.83 -9.19
C THR A 29 -19.49 -56.73 -8.15
N PRO A 30 -20.56 -56.01 -7.75
CA PRO A 30 -20.42 -54.92 -6.81
C PRO A 30 -20.12 -55.46 -5.40
N PRO A 31 -19.55 -54.64 -4.50
CA PRO A 31 -19.05 -55.07 -3.18
C PRO A 31 -20.11 -55.63 -2.23
N TRP A 32 -21.40 -55.54 -2.57
CA TRP A 32 -22.53 -56.10 -1.82
C TRP A 32 -23.00 -57.49 -2.31
N GLY A 33 -22.45 -58.01 -3.41
CA GLY A 33 -22.82 -59.30 -4.01
C GLY A 33 -23.49 -59.17 -5.39
N SER A 34 -23.69 -60.29 -6.07
CA SER A 34 -24.58 -60.40 -7.24
C SER A 34 -26.05 -60.25 -6.81
N ASP A 35 -26.96 -60.11 -7.78
CA ASP A 35 -28.40 -60.02 -7.50
C ASP A 35 -28.95 -61.33 -6.88
N GLU A 36 -28.32 -62.46 -7.21
CA GLU A 36 -28.65 -63.79 -6.68
C GLU A 36 -28.11 -64.03 -5.24
N ASP A 37 -26.95 -63.44 -4.90
CA ASP A 37 -26.29 -63.55 -3.58
C ASP A 37 -26.32 -62.23 -2.77
N PHE A 38 -27.33 -61.39 -2.99
CA PHE A 38 -27.39 -60.05 -2.41
C PHE A 38 -27.34 -60.06 -0.87
N ASN A 39 -26.36 -59.37 -0.29
CA ASN A 39 -26.21 -59.28 1.17
C ASN A 39 -26.60 -57.89 1.70
N PRO A 40 -27.79 -57.74 2.34
CA PRO A 40 -28.27 -56.44 2.80
C PRO A 40 -27.41 -55.84 3.91
N GLU A 41 -26.81 -56.65 4.79
CA GLU A 41 -25.93 -56.14 5.85
C GLU A 41 -24.63 -55.56 5.31
N LYS A 42 -24.02 -56.20 4.31
CA LYS A 42 -22.82 -55.68 3.63
C LYS A 42 -23.13 -54.38 2.89
N ALA A 43 -24.25 -54.34 2.17
CA ALA A 43 -24.72 -53.12 1.51
C ALA A 43 -24.93 -51.97 2.51
N TRP A 44 -25.60 -52.24 3.63
CA TRP A 44 -25.86 -51.22 4.65
C TRP A 44 -24.58 -50.71 5.33
N LYS A 45 -23.67 -51.62 5.74
CA LYS A 45 -22.37 -51.24 6.33
C LYS A 45 -21.51 -50.43 5.36
N LEU A 46 -21.54 -50.75 4.07
CA LEU A 46 -20.86 -49.95 3.04
C LEU A 46 -21.49 -48.54 2.93
N ILE A 47 -22.82 -48.44 2.89
CA ILE A 47 -23.53 -47.14 2.86
C ILE A 47 -23.23 -46.30 4.11
N GLU A 48 -23.14 -46.92 5.28
CA GLU A 48 -22.78 -46.26 6.54
C GLU A 48 -21.34 -45.72 6.51
N ASN A 49 -20.38 -46.54 6.08
CA ASN A 49 -18.98 -46.12 5.88
C ASN A 49 -18.88 -44.98 4.86
N LEU A 50 -19.50 -45.11 3.69
CA LEU A 50 -19.50 -44.05 2.65
C LEU A 50 -20.17 -42.76 3.12
N ARG A 51 -21.18 -42.83 4.00
CA ARG A 51 -21.78 -41.65 4.64
C ARG A 51 -20.85 -41.00 5.64
N ALA A 52 -20.13 -41.79 6.45
CA ALA A 52 -19.12 -41.28 7.37
C ALA A 52 -17.95 -40.63 6.60
N GLU A 53 -17.40 -41.31 5.60
CA GLU A 53 -16.35 -40.80 4.71
C GLU A 53 -16.78 -39.53 3.97
N SER A 54 -18.02 -39.48 3.45
CA SER A 54 -18.55 -38.27 2.80
C SER A 54 -18.70 -37.10 3.78
N LYS A 55 -19.09 -37.36 5.03
CA LYS A 55 -19.17 -36.34 6.09
C LYS A 55 -17.79 -35.82 6.45
N ASP A 56 -16.81 -36.70 6.60
CA ASP A 56 -15.42 -36.37 6.95
C ASP A 56 -14.67 -35.70 5.79
N ALA A 57 -14.95 -36.05 4.55
CA ALA A 57 -14.45 -35.33 3.39
C ALA A 57 -14.99 -33.90 3.33
N LYS A 58 -16.30 -33.72 3.53
CA LYS A 58 -16.94 -32.39 3.55
C LYS A 58 -16.43 -31.51 4.70
N SER A 59 -16.20 -32.06 5.89
CA SER A 59 -15.65 -31.29 7.01
C SER A 59 -14.20 -30.87 6.76
N LYS A 60 -13.37 -31.73 6.16
CA LYS A 60 -11.98 -31.41 5.76
C LYS A 60 -11.93 -30.35 4.65
N VAL A 61 -12.78 -30.46 3.63
CA VAL A 61 -12.88 -29.45 2.56
C VAL A 61 -13.25 -28.10 3.14
N LYS A 62 -14.31 -28.03 3.96
CA LYS A 62 -14.71 -26.78 4.61
C LYS A 62 -13.58 -26.20 5.49
N ALA A 63 -12.93 -27.01 6.32
CA ALA A 63 -11.85 -26.53 7.17
C ALA A 63 -10.64 -26.01 6.37
N PHE A 64 -10.36 -26.60 5.20
CA PHE A 64 -9.33 -26.12 4.28
C PHE A 64 -9.73 -24.83 3.58
N GLU A 65 -10.99 -24.71 3.13
CA GLU A 65 -11.54 -23.48 2.55
C GLU A 65 -11.54 -22.31 3.54
N ASP A 66 -12.02 -22.52 4.78
CA ASP A 66 -12.03 -21.54 5.86
C ASP A 66 -10.59 -21.06 6.20
N ALA A 67 -9.63 -22.00 6.23
CA ALA A 67 -8.21 -21.70 6.48
C ALA A 67 -7.54 -20.95 5.32
N GLN A 68 -7.84 -21.33 4.07
CA GLN A 68 -7.35 -20.66 2.87
C GLN A 68 -7.91 -19.24 2.74
N LEU A 69 -9.19 -19.03 3.07
CA LEU A 69 -9.80 -17.70 3.09
C LEU A 69 -9.11 -16.81 4.13
N THR A 70 -8.92 -17.31 5.35
CA THR A 70 -8.22 -16.60 6.42
C THR A 70 -6.76 -16.26 6.04
N ALA A 71 -6.07 -17.17 5.34
CA ALA A 71 -4.71 -16.96 4.86
C ALA A 71 -4.65 -15.90 3.73
N ALA A 72 -5.62 -15.91 2.80
CA ALA A 72 -5.74 -14.94 1.72
C ALA A 72 -6.05 -13.53 2.24
N GLU A 73 -7.03 -13.39 3.14
CA GLU A 73 -7.38 -12.14 3.81
C GLU A 73 -6.17 -11.54 4.55
N LYS A 74 -5.41 -12.39 5.27
CA LYS A 74 -4.17 -11.96 5.92
C LYS A 74 -3.12 -11.50 4.91
N ALA A 75 -2.91 -12.24 3.83
CA ALA A 75 -1.94 -11.88 2.81
C ALA A 75 -2.30 -10.57 2.09
N GLU A 76 -3.59 -10.31 1.84
CA GLU A 76 -4.07 -9.05 1.27
C GLU A 76 -3.85 -7.87 2.23
N ARG A 77 -4.17 -8.05 3.51
CA ARG A 77 -3.88 -7.05 4.57
C ARG A 77 -2.38 -6.74 4.66
N ASP A 78 -1.54 -7.77 4.68
CA ASP A 78 -0.08 -7.64 4.77
C ASP A 78 0.49 -6.94 3.51
N LEU A 79 -0.06 -7.21 2.32
CA LEU A 79 0.27 -6.50 1.07
C LEU A 79 -0.17 -5.03 1.07
N GLN A 80 -1.36 -4.73 1.60
CA GLN A 80 -1.85 -3.35 1.72
C GLN A 80 -0.96 -2.54 2.68
N GLU A 81 -0.59 -3.13 3.82
CA GLU A 81 0.32 -2.52 4.81
C GLU A 81 1.71 -2.27 4.20
N LEU A 82 2.25 -3.22 3.43
CA LEU A 82 3.51 -3.02 2.69
C LEU A 82 3.42 -1.90 1.65
N ARG A 83 2.31 -1.77 0.92
CA ARG A 83 2.10 -0.69 -0.07
C ARG A 83 2.06 0.67 0.61
N SER A 84 1.27 0.85 1.67
CA SER A 84 1.20 2.12 2.40
C SER A 84 2.53 2.51 3.04
N ASN A 85 3.29 1.54 3.56
CA ASN A 85 4.62 1.76 4.11
C ASN A 85 5.62 2.16 3.01
N TYR A 86 5.56 1.52 1.84
CA TYR A 86 6.40 1.86 0.68
C TYR A 86 6.09 3.26 0.14
N GLU A 87 4.82 3.61 -0.04
CA GLU A 87 4.37 4.95 -0.46
C GLU A 87 4.85 6.02 0.53
N THR A 88 4.69 5.78 1.84
CA THR A 88 5.19 6.67 2.89
C THR A 88 6.70 6.85 2.80
N ALA A 89 7.45 5.76 2.59
CA ALA A 89 8.91 5.80 2.43
C ALA A 89 9.36 6.54 1.15
N GLN A 90 8.60 6.43 0.06
CA GLN A 90 8.89 7.18 -1.18
C GLN A 90 8.65 8.69 -0.98
N LEU A 91 7.58 9.08 -0.28
CA LEU A 91 7.30 10.49 0.04
C LEU A 91 8.35 11.09 1.00
N THR A 92 8.82 10.34 2.00
CA THR A 92 9.90 10.83 2.88
C THR A 92 11.23 10.96 2.13
N ASN A 93 11.57 10.02 1.25
CA ASN A 93 12.75 10.14 0.37
C ASN A 93 12.65 11.36 -0.56
N ALA A 94 11.48 11.62 -1.17
CA ALA A 94 11.26 12.80 -2.00
C ALA A 94 11.43 14.12 -1.20
N ARG A 95 10.93 14.18 0.04
CA ARG A 95 11.16 15.35 0.92
C ARG A 95 12.62 15.54 1.27
N LEU A 96 13.35 14.46 1.56
CA LEU A 96 14.79 14.50 1.83
C LEU A 96 15.59 14.97 0.60
N GLN A 97 15.25 14.49 -0.59
CA GLN A 97 15.84 14.97 -1.85
C GLN A 97 15.59 16.46 -2.05
N ALA A 98 14.35 16.92 -1.83
CA ALA A 98 14.00 18.33 -1.94
C ALA A 98 14.76 19.24 -0.93
N LEU A 99 15.15 18.74 0.25
CA LEU A 99 16.06 19.46 1.16
C LEU A 99 17.49 19.55 0.61
N VAL A 100 18.01 18.48 -0.01
CA VAL A 100 19.34 18.48 -0.64
C VAL A 100 19.38 19.46 -1.81
N ASP A 101 18.31 19.53 -2.60
CA ASP A 101 18.16 20.46 -3.73
C ASP A 101 18.01 21.93 -3.30
N ASN A 102 17.59 22.21 -2.05
CA ASN A 102 17.30 23.55 -1.54
C ASN A 102 18.10 23.88 -0.25
N PRO A 103 19.37 24.30 -0.34
CA PRO A 103 20.26 24.52 0.82
C PRO A 103 19.81 25.58 1.84
N SER A 104 18.78 26.37 1.53
CA SER A 104 18.16 27.33 2.46
C SER A 104 17.16 26.69 3.42
N LEU A 105 16.69 25.46 3.13
CA LEU A 105 15.81 24.69 4.01
C LEU A 105 16.63 23.88 5.02
N LYS A 106 16.06 23.65 6.20
CA LYS A 106 16.66 22.84 7.27
C LYS A 106 15.90 21.54 7.48
N ALA A 107 16.46 20.66 8.30
CA ALA A 107 15.78 19.42 8.71
C ALA A 107 14.42 19.69 9.39
N GLU A 108 14.30 20.80 10.11
CA GLU A 108 13.03 21.23 10.73
C GLU A 108 11.94 21.61 9.70
N ASP A 109 12.32 21.98 8.48
CA ASP A 109 11.38 22.35 7.42
C ASP A 109 10.76 21.14 6.71
N LEU A 110 11.25 19.92 6.96
CA LEU A 110 10.80 18.69 6.28
C LEU A 110 9.28 18.45 6.44
N GLU A 111 8.76 18.65 7.65
CA GLU A 111 7.33 18.50 7.96
C GLU A 111 6.43 19.55 7.27
N LEU A 112 7.02 20.70 6.89
CA LEU A 112 6.32 21.77 6.17
C LEU A 112 6.23 21.52 4.65
N ILE A 113 6.99 20.56 4.12
CA ILE A 113 6.98 20.21 2.68
C ILE A 113 5.81 19.25 2.39
N ALA A 114 4.62 19.82 2.21
CA ALA A 114 3.43 19.10 1.80
C ALA A 114 3.49 18.65 0.32
N GLY A 115 2.85 17.52 0.02
CA GLY A 115 2.71 16.97 -1.33
C GLY A 115 2.44 15.46 -1.31
N SER A 116 1.79 14.99 -2.36
CA SER A 116 1.41 13.59 -2.59
C SER A 116 2.21 12.92 -3.72
N THR A 117 2.96 13.71 -4.50
CA THR A 117 3.92 13.25 -5.51
C THR A 117 5.28 13.90 -5.29
N ALA A 118 6.33 13.35 -5.93
CA ALA A 118 7.69 13.90 -5.81
C ALA A 118 7.78 15.32 -6.42
N GLU A 119 7.07 15.55 -7.52
CA GLU A 119 7.02 16.82 -8.23
C GLU A 119 6.31 17.91 -7.42
N GLU A 120 5.22 17.57 -6.73
CA GLU A 120 4.54 18.47 -5.79
C GLU A 120 5.44 18.84 -4.61
N ILE A 121 6.12 17.84 -4.04
CA ILE A 121 7.06 17.99 -2.92
C ILE A 121 8.20 18.94 -3.31
N GLN A 122 8.85 18.73 -4.47
CA GLN A 122 9.91 19.62 -4.97
C GLN A 122 9.39 21.04 -5.25
N ALA A 123 8.25 21.19 -5.91
CA ALA A 123 7.68 22.50 -6.22
C ALA A 123 7.27 23.28 -4.96
N ASN A 124 6.82 22.60 -3.90
CA ASN A 124 6.47 23.23 -2.63
C ASN A 124 7.71 23.53 -1.77
N ALA A 125 8.74 22.68 -1.82
CA ALA A 125 10.04 22.97 -1.20
C ALA A 125 10.68 24.23 -1.82
N ALA A 126 10.69 24.36 -3.14
CA ALA A 126 11.21 25.55 -3.83
C ALA A 126 10.49 26.84 -3.40
N LYS A 127 9.15 26.84 -3.34
CA LYS A 127 8.36 27.99 -2.84
C LYS A 127 8.65 28.30 -1.37
N LEU A 128 8.89 27.28 -0.53
CA LEU A 128 9.25 27.48 0.88
C LEU A 128 10.66 28.09 1.00
N ALA A 129 11.61 27.62 0.18
CA ALA A 129 12.97 28.13 0.09
C ALA A 129 12.99 29.60 -0.34
N GLU A 130 12.26 29.96 -1.40
CA GLU A 130 12.07 31.35 -1.85
C GLU A 130 11.50 32.24 -0.74
N ARG A 131 10.48 31.76 -0.01
CA ARG A 131 9.86 32.52 1.09
C ARG A 131 10.82 32.74 2.27
N LEU A 132 11.60 31.73 2.64
CA LEU A 132 12.59 31.84 3.72
C LEU A 132 13.78 32.70 3.31
N GLY A 133 14.26 32.60 2.07
CA GLY A 133 15.31 33.47 1.52
C GLY A 133 14.87 34.94 1.40
N SER A 134 13.60 35.18 1.06
CA SER A 134 12.97 36.51 1.03
C SER A 134 12.68 37.07 2.44
N GLY A 135 12.79 36.24 3.48
CA GLY A 135 12.48 36.58 4.87
C GLY A 135 13.53 37.43 5.59
N ILE A 136 14.67 37.71 4.96
CA ILE A 136 15.63 38.72 5.45
C ILE A 136 15.14 40.08 4.93
N PRO A 137 14.53 40.95 5.76
CA PRO A 137 14.27 42.32 5.33
C PRO A 137 15.61 42.97 5.02
N ALA A 138 15.80 43.38 3.76
CA ALA A 138 16.94 44.19 3.38
C ALA A 138 17.02 45.38 4.35
N ALA A 139 18.15 45.53 5.04
CA ALA A 139 18.30 46.54 6.08
C ALA A 139 17.88 47.91 5.51
N PRO A 140 16.95 48.63 6.18
CA PRO A 140 16.39 49.85 5.61
C PRO A 140 17.55 50.80 5.29
N PRO A 141 17.61 51.39 4.09
CA PRO A 141 18.78 52.11 3.63
C PRO A 141 19.13 53.19 4.65
N THR A 142 20.34 53.14 5.20
CA THR A 142 20.83 54.02 6.25
C THR A 142 21.12 55.42 5.70
N ASN A 143 20.11 56.05 5.12
CA ASN A 143 20.12 57.42 4.61
C ASN A 143 19.92 58.44 5.76
N LYS A 144 20.43 58.09 6.94
CA LYS A 144 20.56 59.00 8.08
C LYS A 144 21.93 59.67 7.94
N PRO A 145 22.01 61.01 7.94
CA PRO A 145 23.30 61.68 7.89
C PRO A 145 24.15 61.26 9.09
N GLN A 146 25.29 60.61 8.81
CA GLN A 146 26.24 60.26 9.85
C GLN A 146 26.89 61.56 10.36
N PRO A 147 26.86 61.84 11.68
CA PRO A 147 27.52 63.02 12.22
C PRO A 147 29.02 62.88 12.02
N VAL A 148 29.59 63.67 11.09
CA VAL A 148 31.04 63.75 10.91
C VAL A 148 31.60 64.55 12.10
N LEU A 149 31.93 63.83 13.16
CA LEU A 149 32.62 64.37 14.34
C LEU A 149 34.05 64.79 13.95
N ARG A 150 34.19 65.98 13.37
CA ARG A 150 35.48 66.67 13.31
C ARG A 150 35.86 67.06 14.73
N GLY A 151 36.98 66.53 15.22
CA GLY A 151 37.59 66.97 16.47
C GLY A 151 38.04 68.42 16.36
N GLY A 152 37.16 69.35 16.72
CA GLY A 152 37.53 70.72 17.04
C GLY A 152 38.15 70.75 18.43
N ALA A 153 39.29 71.43 18.58
CA ALA A 153 39.89 71.66 19.88
C ALA A 153 38.97 72.58 20.70
N ASP A 154 38.47 72.09 21.84
CA ASP A 154 37.60 72.85 22.73
C ASP A 154 38.45 73.59 23.79
N PRO A 155 38.34 74.93 23.92
CA PRO A 155 39.17 75.69 24.85
C PRO A 155 38.63 75.60 26.29
N VAL A 156 39.22 74.69 27.06
CA VAL A 156 39.40 74.79 28.52
C VAL A 156 38.16 75.22 29.35
N THR A 157 37.14 74.36 29.45
CA THR A 157 36.19 74.42 30.59
C THR A 157 36.02 73.07 31.27
N ASN A 158 36.77 72.92 32.36
CA ASN A 158 36.51 72.13 33.56
C ASN A 158 35.92 70.70 33.43
N THR A 159 36.72 69.72 33.87
CA THR A 159 36.33 68.33 34.16
C THR A 159 35.01 68.23 34.91
N ALA A 160 33.99 67.67 34.25
CA ALA A 160 32.80 67.11 34.88
C ALA A 160 32.57 65.72 34.27
N GLU A 161 32.69 64.67 35.08
CA GLU A 161 32.42 63.31 34.63
C GLU A 161 30.96 63.17 34.18
N PRO A 162 30.64 62.26 33.23
CA PRO A 162 29.26 61.98 32.87
C PRO A 162 28.52 61.47 34.11
N VAL A 163 27.60 62.29 34.63
CA VAL A 163 26.81 61.95 35.82
C VAL A 163 25.94 60.74 35.50
N ASP A 164 26.35 59.59 36.01
CA ASP A 164 25.69 58.30 35.83
C ASP A 164 24.37 58.26 36.63
N TRP A 165 23.36 58.92 36.06
CA TRP A 165 22.05 59.18 36.67
C TRP A 165 21.33 57.92 37.14
N LEU A 166 21.60 56.78 36.49
CA LEU A 166 21.06 55.48 36.87
C LEU A 166 21.56 55.03 38.25
N ARG A 167 22.84 55.33 38.56
CA ARG A 167 23.47 55.02 39.85
C ARG A 167 22.93 55.91 40.97
N ALA A 168 22.74 57.20 40.68
CA ALA A 168 22.17 58.18 41.61
C ALA A 168 20.68 57.93 41.92
N ALA A 169 19.91 57.44 40.94
CA ALA A 169 18.54 57.01 41.16
C ALA A 169 18.45 55.78 42.08
N LEU A 170 19.34 54.80 41.88
CA LEU A 170 19.35 53.56 42.66
C LEU A 170 19.76 53.78 44.13
N SER A 171 20.70 54.71 44.40
CA SER A 171 21.10 55.04 45.78
C SER A 171 20.02 55.78 46.56
N LYS A 172 19.14 56.54 45.89
CA LYS A 172 18.09 57.34 46.54
C LYS A 172 16.85 56.54 46.94
N SER A 173 16.79 55.25 46.57
CA SER A 173 15.68 54.34 46.91
C SER A 173 15.97 53.47 48.15
N LYS A 174 16.99 53.80 48.94
CA LYS A 174 17.47 52.97 50.06
C LYS A 174 17.73 53.73 51.37
N GLU A 175 17.12 54.91 51.50
CA GLU A 175 16.90 55.64 52.76
C GLU A 175 15.42 55.58 53.12
#